data_AF-X8DJS9-F1
#
_entry.id   AF-X8DJS9-F1
#
_cell.length_a   1.000
_cell.length_b   1.000
_cell.length_c   1.000
_cell.angle_alpha   90.00
_cell.angle_beta   90.00
_cell.angle_gamma   90.00
#
_symmetry.space_group_name_H-M   'P 1'
#
loop_
_entity.id
_entity.type
_entity.pdbx_description
1 polymer ?
#
loop_
_entity_poly.entity_id
_entity_poly.type
_entity_poly.pdbx_seq_one_letter_code
_entity_poly.pdbx_strand_id
1 'polypeptide(L)'
;MPAFTNTELISGTKTSGASKPVQPETIAAAIVKALRKPKTHVSVPISARFIAASTSMLGPRGRRWLSKRTGIDRIFLDFDPQARQAYEERAQSALGIRDHTD
;
A
#
# COMPACT_ATOMS: atom_id res chain seq x y z
N MET A 1 -1.34 -7.18 -6.40
CA MET A 1 -1.29 -6.41 -5.14
C MET A 1 -2.02 -5.10 -5.40
N PRO A 2 -2.91 -4.64 -4.50
CA PRO A 2 -3.57 -3.34 -4.64
C PRO A 2 -2.52 -2.20 -4.59
N ALA A 3 -2.86 -1.03 -5.11
CA ALA A 3 -2.03 0.16 -4.92
C ALA A 3 -2.08 0.58 -3.45
N PHE A 4 -0.94 1.01 -2.90
CA PHE A 4 -0.87 1.49 -1.52
C PHE A 4 -1.22 2.97 -1.41
N THR A 5 -1.66 3.39 -0.22
CA THR A 5 -1.88 4.81 0.07
C THR A 5 -0.60 5.39 0.66
N ASN A 6 -0.22 6.60 0.25
CA ASN A 6 0.97 7.32 0.72
C ASN A 6 0.78 7.89 2.12
N THR A 7 0.61 7.02 3.11
CA THR A 7 0.55 7.39 4.52
C THR A 7 1.86 7.06 5.22
N GLU A 8 2.05 7.56 6.44
CA GLU A 8 3.23 7.26 7.26
C GLU A 8 3.42 5.76 7.53
N LEU A 9 2.36 4.95 7.42
CA LEU A 9 2.43 3.49 7.55
C LEU A 9 3.35 2.83 6.53
N ILE A 10 3.56 3.42 5.35
CA ILE A 10 4.46 2.87 4.32
C ILE A 10 5.81 3.60 4.26
N SER A 11 6.10 4.47 5.24
CA SER A 11 7.40 5.16 5.34
C SER A 11 8.56 4.16 5.33
N GLY A 12 9.63 4.54 4.61
CA GLY A 12 10.83 3.72 4.41
C GLY A 12 10.70 2.61 3.36
N THR A 13 9.50 2.29 2.85
CA THR A 13 9.36 1.24 1.82
C THR A 13 9.79 1.71 0.44
N LYS A 14 10.47 0.85 -0.32
CA LYS A 14 10.92 1.16 -1.69
C LYS A 14 9.77 1.02 -2.69
N THR A 15 9.15 2.13 -3.06
CA THR A 15 8.07 2.12 -4.04
C THR A 15 8.62 2.00 -5.45
N SER A 16 8.39 0.87 -6.14
CA SER A 16 8.68 0.73 -7.56
C SER A 16 7.54 1.29 -8.42
N GLY A 17 7.79 1.55 -9.71
CA GLY A 17 6.75 2.06 -10.62
C GLY A 17 5.50 1.17 -10.72
N ALA A 18 5.64 -0.14 -10.48
CA ALA A 18 4.54 -1.10 -10.43
C ALA A 18 3.69 -1.00 -9.14
N SER A 19 4.21 -0.33 -8.10
CA SER A 19 3.58 -0.16 -6.79
C SER A 19 3.56 1.32 -6.35
N LYS A 20 3.45 2.24 -7.30
CA LYS A 20 3.40 3.68 -7.01
C LYS A 20 2.24 3.99 -6.05
N PRO A 21 2.51 4.59 -4.87
CA PRO A 21 1.47 4.93 -3.93
C PRO A 21 0.50 5.98 -4.47
N VAL A 22 -0.75 5.83 -4.07
CA VAL A 22 -1.84 6.79 -4.27
C VAL A 22 -1.84 7.77 -3.11
N GLN A 23 -2.02 9.05 -3.39
CA GLN A 23 -2.08 10.05 -2.33
C GLN A 23 -3.38 9.91 -1.49
N PRO A 24 -3.33 10.15 -0.17
CA PRO A 24 -4.50 10.01 0.72
C PRO A 24 -5.72 10.81 0.25
N GLU A 25 -5.51 11.98 -0.32
CA GLU A 25 -6.58 12.87 -0.80
C GLU A 25 -7.35 12.23 -1.96
N THR A 26 -6.65 11.47 -2.81
CA THR A 26 -7.27 10.74 -3.92
C THR A 26 -8.15 9.61 -3.39
N ILE A 27 -7.71 8.93 -2.33
CA ILE A 27 -8.48 7.88 -1.66
C ILE A 27 -9.71 8.48 -0.96
N ALA A 28 -9.53 9.59 -0.22
CA ALA A 28 -10.61 10.30 0.45
C ALA A 28 -11.70 10.75 -0.56
N ALA A 29 -11.29 11.32 -1.69
CA ALA A 29 -12.22 11.70 -2.77
C ALA A 29 -12.97 10.49 -3.34
N ALA A 30 -12.30 9.34 -3.50
CA ALA A 30 -12.93 8.11 -3.95
C ALA A 30 -13.95 7.56 -2.93
N ILE A 31 -13.66 7.66 -1.63
CA ILE A 31 -14.59 7.30 -0.56
C ILE A 31 -15.84 8.19 -0.62
N VAL A 32 -15.67 9.52 -0.65
CA VAL A 32 -16.80 10.48 -0.76
C VAL A 32 -17.65 10.18 -2.00
N LYS A 33 -17.00 9.88 -3.13
CA LYS A 33 -17.70 9.52 -4.37
C LYS A 33 -18.48 8.22 -4.24
N ALA A 34 -17.92 7.21 -3.57
CA ALA A 34 -18.58 5.93 -3.32
C ALA A 34 -19.80 6.08 -2.40
N LEU A 35 -19.73 6.98 -1.41
CA LEU A 35 -20.88 7.31 -0.55
C LEU A 35 -21.98 8.04 -1.31
N ARG A 36 -21.63 9.00 -2.20
CA ARG A 36 -22.61 9.74 -3.01
C ARG A 36 -23.30 8.87 -4.07
N LYS A 37 -22.55 7.99 -4.70
CA LYS A 37 -23.06 7.02 -5.68
C LYS A 37 -22.66 5.63 -5.22
N PRO A 38 -23.52 4.96 -4.41
CA PRO A 38 -23.22 3.67 -3.81
C PRO A 38 -22.63 2.69 -4.82
N LYS A 39 -21.43 2.21 -4.53
CA LYS A 39 -20.75 1.16 -5.27
C LYS A 39 -20.19 0.16 -4.27
N THR A 40 -20.40 -1.13 -4.52
CA THR A 40 -19.90 -2.22 -3.67
C THR A 40 -18.38 -2.35 -3.72
N HIS A 41 -17.74 -1.94 -4.82
CA HIS A 41 -16.29 -1.99 -4.97
C HIS A 41 -15.79 -0.83 -5.85
N VAL A 42 -14.74 -0.14 -5.37
CA VAL A 42 -14.08 0.96 -6.07
C VAL A 42 -12.58 0.68 -6.09
N SER A 43 -11.98 0.78 -7.27
CA SER A 43 -10.53 0.60 -7.45
C SER A 43 -9.89 1.96 -7.70
N VAL A 44 -8.83 2.26 -6.93
CA VAL A 44 -8.05 3.48 -7.04
C VAL A 44 -6.57 3.11 -7.17
N PRO A 45 -5.88 3.51 -8.25
CA PRO A 45 -6.44 4.14 -9.45
C PRO A 45 -7.34 3.18 -10.23
N ILE A 46 -8.25 3.70 -11.07
CA ILE A 46 -9.21 2.89 -11.84
C ILE A 46 -8.49 1.84 -12.71
N SER A 47 -7.30 2.17 -13.21
CA SER A 47 -6.44 1.27 -13.99
C SER A 47 -6.07 0.00 -13.22
N ALA A 48 -5.96 0.06 -11.89
CA ALA A 48 -5.59 -1.09 -11.07
C ALA A 48 -6.58 -2.25 -11.20
N ARG A 49 -7.86 -1.99 -11.51
CA ARG A 49 -8.85 -3.04 -11.80
C ARG A 49 -8.49 -3.86 -13.02
N PHE A 50 -7.98 -3.24 -14.08
CA PHE A 50 -7.60 -3.92 -15.30
C PHE A 50 -6.29 -4.71 -15.11
N ILE A 51 -5.34 -4.14 -14.36
CA ILE A 51 -4.10 -4.83 -13.99
C ILE A 51 -4.39 -6.06 -13.12
N ALA A 52 -5.33 -5.96 -12.18
CA ALA A 52 -5.74 -7.08 -11.36
C ALA A 52 -6.37 -8.20 -12.20
N ALA A 53 -7.25 -7.84 -13.15
CA ALA A 53 -7.85 -8.80 -14.06
C ALA A 53 -6.80 -9.51 -14.93
N SER A 54 -5.88 -8.78 -15.55
CA SER A 54 -4.82 -9.38 -16.37
C SER A 54 -3.88 -10.27 -15.55
N THR A 55 -3.54 -9.86 -14.33
CA THR A 55 -2.69 -10.67 -13.43
C THR A 55 -3.39 -11.95 -12.96
N SER A 56 -4.72 -11.93 -12.85
CA SER A 56 -5.52 -13.10 -12.44
C SER A 56 -5.54 -14.21 -13.47
N MET A 57 -5.35 -13.87 -14.76
CA MET A 57 -5.26 -14.84 -15.86
C MET A 57 -3.94 -15.63 -15.85
N LEU A 58 -2.92 -15.16 -15.12
CA LEU A 58 -1.66 -15.87 -14.98
C LEU A 58 -1.79 -17.05 -14.01
N GLY A 59 -1.30 -18.22 -14.41
CA GLY A 59 -1.16 -19.35 -13.49
C GLY A 59 -0.15 -19.08 -12.35
N PRO A 60 -0.08 -19.96 -11.32
CA PRO A 60 0.75 -19.74 -10.13
C PRO A 60 2.23 -19.44 -10.42
N ARG A 61 2.81 -20.10 -11.43
CA ARG A 61 4.21 -19.86 -11.86
C ARG A 61 4.39 -18.47 -12.46
N GLY A 62 3.49 -18.04 -13.34
CA GLY A 62 3.52 -16.72 -13.96
C GLY A 62 3.36 -15.60 -12.94
N ARG A 63 2.45 -15.76 -11.97
CA ARG A 63 2.26 -14.80 -10.88
C ARG A 63 3.53 -14.66 -10.02
N ARG A 64 4.16 -15.76 -9.63
CA ARG A 64 5.42 -15.71 -8.86
C ARG A 64 6.56 -15.05 -9.63
N TRP A 65 6.70 -15.38 -10.92
CA TRP A 65 7.70 -14.76 -11.78
C TRP A 65 7.47 -13.25 -11.91
N LEU A 66 6.21 -12.83 -12.13
CA LEU A 66 5.85 -11.41 -12.23
C LEU A 66 6.13 -10.67 -10.93
N SER A 67 5.78 -11.25 -9.77
CA SER A 67 6.09 -10.66 -8.46
C SER A 67 7.59 -10.46 -8.27
N LYS A 68 8.41 -11.47 -8.55
CA LYS A 68 9.89 -11.37 -8.45
C LYS A 68 10.46 -10.33 -9.39
N ARG A 69 9.97 -10.28 -10.64
CA ARG A 69 10.45 -9.32 -11.64
C ARG A 69 10.09 -7.87 -11.30
N THR A 70 8.96 -7.66 -10.64
CA THR A 70 8.49 -6.33 -10.22
C THR A 70 8.98 -5.92 -8.83
N GLY A 71 9.60 -6.84 -8.08
CA GLY A 71 10.11 -6.63 -6.72
C GLY A 71 9.02 -6.47 -5.66
N ILE A 72 7.76 -6.74 -6.03
CA ILE A 72 6.59 -6.57 -5.18
C ILE A 72 6.59 -7.55 -4.00
N ASP A 73 7.22 -8.72 -4.18
CA ASP A 73 7.35 -9.74 -3.13
C ASP A 73 8.23 -9.33 -1.95
N ARG A 74 9.09 -8.31 -2.11
CA ARG A 74 10.02 -7.85 -1.07
C ARG A 74 9.79 -6.43 -0.57
N ILE A 75 8.79 -5.72 -1.08
CA ILE A 75 8.58 -4.29 -0.79
C ILE A 75 8.42 -3.96 0.70
N PHE A 76 7.93 -4.91 1.51
CA PHE A 76 7.78 -4.79 2.96
C PHE A 76 8.89 -5.45 3.77
N LEU A 77 9.72 -6.27 3.11
CA LEU A 77 10.89 -6.86 3.75
C LEU A 77 12.07 -5.90 3.68
N ASP A 78 12.13 -5.09 2.63
CA ASP A 78 13.19 -4.13 2.38
C ASP A 78 12.68 -2.70 2.61
N PHE A 79 12.74 -2.24 3.85
CA PHE A 79 12.42 -0.85 4.22
C PHE A 79 13.60 -0.19 4.96
N ASP A 80 13.65 1.13 4.90
CA ASP A 80 14.59 1.96 5.65
C ASP A 80 14.07 2.17 7.09
N PRO A 81 14.75 1.63 8.13
CA PRO A 81 14.34 1.78 9.52
C PRO A 81 14.40 3.24 10.00
N GLN A 82 15.36 4.03 9.52
CA GLN A 82 15.51 5.43 9.95
C GLN A 82 14.37 6.29 9.41
N ALA A 83 14.03 6.12 8.12
CA ALA A 83 12.90 6.82 7.51
C ALA A 83 11.54 6.43 8.15
N ARG A 84 11.48 5.29 8.84
CA ARG A 84 10.26 4.76 9.49
C ARG A 84 10.20 5.03 11.00
N GLN A 85 11.31 5.44 11.62
CA GLN A 85 11.47 5.54 13.08
C GLN A 85 10.32 6.31 13.77
N ALA A 86 9.97 7.50 13.27
CA ALA A 86 8.92 8.33 13.86
C ALA A 86 7.55 7.65 13.87
N TYR A 87 7.26 6.84 12.84
CA TYR A 87 6.03 6.05 12.80
C TYR A 87 6.07 4.92 13.86
N GLU A 88 7.20 4.23 13.99
CA GLU A 88 7.37 3.14 14.96
C GLU A 88 7.31 3.63 16.40
N GLU A 89 7.91 4.78 16.71
CA GLU A 89 7.83 5.42 18.03
C GLU A 89 6.38 5.71 18.42
N ARG A 90 5.61 6.36 17.54
CA ARG A 90 4.18 6.63 17.78
C ARG A 90 3.35 5.35 17.88
N ALA A 91 3.65 4.34 17.07
CA ALA A 91 2.92 3.08 17.11
C ALA A 91 3.17 2.32 18.42
N GLN A 92 4.43 2.30 18.90
CA GLN A 92 4.80 1.63 20.14
C GLN A 92 4.27 2.37 21.38
N SER A 93 4.25 3.71 21.37
CA SER A 93 3.63 4.48 22.45
C SER A 93 2.12 4.27 22.51
N ALA A 94 1.43 4.27 21.37
CA ALA A 94 -0.01 3.98 21.31
C ALA A 94 -0.39 2.57 21.80
N LEU A 95 0.54 1.61 21.71
CA LEU A 95 0.38 0.25 22.20
C LEU A 95 0.82 0.07 23.66
N GLY A 96 1.34 1.11 24.32
CA GLY A 96 1.87 1.03 25.69
C GLY A 96 3.15 0.19 25.80
N ILE A 97 3.85 -0.07 24.70
CA ILE A 97 5.12 -0.80 24.67
C ILE A 97 6.27 0.12 25.10
N ARG A 98 6.10 1.42 24.89
CA ARG A 98 6.97 2.48 25.40
C ARG A 98 6.18 3.28 26.44
N ASP A 99 6.68 3.34 27.66
CA ASP A 99 6.17 4.28 28.66
C ASP A 99 6.37 5.71 28.16
N HIS A 100 5.40 6.59 28.45
CA HIS A 100 5.59 8.02 28.36
C HIS A 100 6.62 8.42 29.42
N THR A 101 7.90 8.32 29.11
CA THR A 101 8.92 9.02 29.88
C THR A 101 8.90 10.48 29.42
N ASP A 102 8.26 11.29 30.27
CA ASP A 102 8.15 12.76 30.31
C ASP A 102 7.17 13.46 29.33
#